data_AF-A0A183EPA2-F1
#
_entry.id   AF-A0A183EPA2-F1
#
_cell.length_a   1.000
_cell.length_b   1.000
_cell.length_c   1.000
_cell.angle_alpha   90.00
_cell.angle_beta   90.00
_cell.angle_gamma   90.00
#
_symmetry.space_group_name_H-M   'P 1'
#
loop_
_entity.id
_entity.type
_entity.pdbx_description
1 polymer ?
#
loop_
_entity_poly.entity_id
_entity_poly.type
_entity_poly.pdbx_seq_one_letter_code
_entity_poly.pdbx_strand_id
1 'polypeptide(L)'
;MPVHLYGQLAQHETGRDILLKTGEADRLLDLLRDSPVPLDVHETSEIKSALYALGHIAAVVDPSLLPLEVLPVICRFAECCPVLSIRGTAYWVLSLVGGTEHG
;
A
#
# COMPACT_ATOMS: atom_id res chain seq x y z
N MET A 1 -13.94 -0.57 -7.34
CA MET A 1 -12.71 0.10 -7.80
C MET A 1 -12.15 -0.70 -8.98
N PRO A 2 -11.45 -0.08 -9.95
CA PRO A 2 -10.81 -0.84 -11.02
C PRO A 2 -9.81 -1.88 -10.49
N VAL A 3 -9.59 -2.88 -11.34
CA VAL A 3 -8.54 -3.88 -11.15
C VAL A 3 -7.17 -3.18 -11.10
N HIS A 4 -6.36 -3.51 -10.11
CA HIS A 4 -5.04 -2.91 -9.91
C HIS A 4 -3.93 -3.91 -10.24
N LEU A 5 -2.92 -3.47 -11.00
CA LEU A 5 -1.83 -4.33 -11.49
C LEU A 5 -1.16 -5.12 -10.36
N TYR A 6 -0.76 -4.43 -9.28
CA TYR A 6 -0.11 -5.08 -8.14
C TYR A 6 -1.00 -6.13 -7.45
N GLY A 7 -2.32 -5.88 -7.38
CA GLY A 7 -3.26 -6.87 -6.85
C GLY A 7 -3.38 -8.09 -7.76
N GLN A 8 -3.37 -7.91 -9.08
CA GLN A 8 -3.41 -9.03 -10.03
C GLN A 8 -2.12 -9.85 -10.04
N LEU A 9 -0.96 -9.19 -9.97
CA LEU A 9 0.32 -9.88 -9.84
C LEU A 9 0.37 -10.67 -8.53
N ALA A 10 -0.09 -10.07 -7.43
CA ALA A 10 -0.17 -10.73 -6.13
C ALA A 10 -1.12 -11.95 -6.10
N GLN A 11 -2.13 -12.02 -6.96
CA GLN A 11 -3.06 -13.16 -7.03
C GLN A 11 -2.44 -14.38 -7.72
N HIS A 12 -1.50 -14.18 -8.64
CA HIS A 12 -0.92 -15.25 -9.46
C HIS A 12 0.45 -15.67 -8.93
N GLU A 13 0.77 -16.96 -8.93
CA GLU A 13 2.06 -17.49 -8.43
C GLU A 13 3.26 -16.82 -9.11
N THR A 14 3.31 -16.80 -10.44
CA THR A 14 4.39 -16.12 -11.18
C THR A 14 4.48 -14.63 -10.86
N GLY A 15 3.34 -13.97 -10.64
CA GLY A 15 3.31 -12.54 -10.32
C GLY A 15 3.83 -12.25 -8.93
N ARG A 16 3.46 -13.06 -7.93
CA ARG A 16 4.02 -13.02 -6.57
C ARG A 16 5.53 -13.21 -6.59
N ASP A 17 6.01 -14.19 -7.35
CA ASP A 17 7.43 -14.46 -7.53
C ASP A 17 8.19 -13.25 -8.07
N ILE A 18 7.60 -12.55 -9.05
CA ILE A 18 8.16 -11.31 -9.58
C ILE A 18 8.22 -10.25 -8.49
N LEU A 19 7.11 -9.99 -7.79
CA LEU A 19 7.04 -8.97 -6.74
C LEU A 19 8.06 -9.20 -5.62
N LEU A 20 8.27 -10.46 -5.23
CA LEU A 20 9.27 -10.85 -4.23
C LEU A 20 10.70 -10.65 -4.75
N LYS A 21 11.00 -11.09 -5.98
CA LYS A 21 12.33 -10.97 -6.59
C LYS A 21 12.75 -9.52 -6.82
N THR A 22 11.80 -8.65 -7.15
CA THR A 22 12.06 -7.22 -7.38
C THR A 22 12.00 -6.39 -6.09
N GLY A 23 11.52 -6.96 -4.97
CA GLY A 23 11.40 -6.24 -3.70
C GLY A 23 10.43 -5.07 -3.77
N GLU A 24 9.35 -5.18 -4.56
CA GLU A 24 8.46 -4.04 -4.79
C GLU A 24 7.70 -3.62 -3.53
N ALA A 25 7.31 -4.56 -2.68
CA ALA A 25 6.65 -4.25 -1.42
C ALA A 25 7.56 -3.41 -0.51
N ASP A 26 8.83 -3.79 -0.39
CA ASP A 26 9.83 -3.03 0.38
C ASP A 26 10.06 -1.65 -0.23
N ARG A 27 10.25 -1.56 -1.55
CA ARG A 27 10.45 -0.29 -2.25
C ARG A 27 9.28 0.69 -2.04
N LEU A 28 8.04 0.19 -2.12
CA LEU A 28 6.83 0.98 -1.88
C LEU A 28 6.72 1.39 -0.41
N LEU A 29 7.11 0.51 0.52
CA LEU A 29 7.10 0.79 1.95
C LEU A 29 8.14 1.86 2.31
N ASP A 30 9.34 1.78 1.74
CA ASP A 30 10.40 2.76 1.95
C ASP A 30 9.99 4.14 1.41
N LEU A 31 9.33 4.20 0.25
CA LEU A 31 8.74 5.45 -0.26
C LEU A 31 7.77 6.08 0.76
N LEU A 32 6.95 5.27 1.43
CA LEU A 32 6.02 5.75 2.46
C LEU A 32 6.70 6.10 3.80
N ARG A 33 7.83 5.46 4.14
CA ARG A 33 8.61 5.77 5.35
C ARG A 33 9.35 7.09 5.21
N ASP A 34 10.01 7.28 4.07
CA ASP A 34 10.88 8.43 3.81
C ASP A 34 10.12 9.64 3.28
N SER A 35 8.83 9.49 2.99
CA SER A 35 8.02 10.57 2.44
C SER A 35 7.88 11.73 3.42
N PRO A 36 8.35 12.94 3.05
CA PRO A 36 8.07 14.14 3.82
C PRO A 36 6.58 14.50 3.73
N VAL A 37 6.17 15.54 4.45
CA VAL A 37 4.87 16.16 4.19
C VAL A 37 4.86 16.63 2.72
N PRO A 38 3.94 16.15 1.88
CA PRO A 38 3.97 16.44 0.46
C PRO A 38 3.73 17.93 0.22
N LEU A 39 4.59 18.52 -0.61
CA LEU A 39 4.66 19.93 -0.95
C LEU A 39 3.93 20.23 -2.26
N ASP A 40 3.75 19.23 -3.13
CA ASP A 40 3.06 19.39 -4.41
C ASP A 40 2.11 18.23 -4.78
N VAL A 41 1.49 18.37 -5.95
CA VAL A 41 0.53 17.41 -6.50
C VAL A 41 1.22 16.10 -6.90
N HIS A 42 2.47 16.16 -7.36
CA HIS A 42 3.23 15.00 -7.78
C HIS A 42 3.56 14.10 -6.59
N GLU A 43 4.15 14.65 -5.52
CA GLU A 43 4.44 13.93 -4.28
C GLU A 43 3.16 13.36 -3.63
N THR A 44 2.07 14.14 -3.65
CA THR A 44 0.76 13.68 -3.19
C THR A 44 0.28 12.46 -4.00
N SER A 45 0.49 12.47 -5.32
CA SER A 45 0.11 11.36 -6.21
C SER A 45 0.98 10.12 -5.97
N GLU A 46 2.28 10.29 -5.76
CA GLU A 46 3.20 9.18 -5.47
C GLU A 46 2.83 8.47 -4.18
N ILE A 47 2.61 9.21 -3.09
CA ILE A 47 2.17 8.63 -1.81
C ILE A 47 0.87 7.86 -1.97
N LYS A 48 -0.14 8.45 -2.64
CA LYS A 48 -1.42 7.78 -2.88
C LYS A 48 -1.24 6.50 -3.70
N SER A 49 -0.41 6.55 -4.75
CA SER A 49 -0.15 5.39 -5.59
C SER A 49 0.51 4.25 -4.81
N ALA A 50 1.44 4.56 -3.91
CA ALA A 50 2.09 3.58 -3.06
C ALA A 50 1.13 2.99 -2.03
N LEU A 51 0.26 3.81 -1.43
CA LEU A 51 -0.82 3.34 -0.54
C LEU A 51 -1.76 2.36 -1.28
N TYR A 52 -2.21 2.70 -2.49
CA TYR A 52 -3.05 1.81 -3.29
C TYR A 52 -2.32 0.50 -3.63
N ALA A 53 -1.08 0.58 -4.09
CA ALA A 53 -0.29 -0.59 -4.48
C ALA A 53 -0.10 -1.56 -3.30
N LEU A 54 0.39 -1.07 -2.15
CA LEU A 54 0.57 -1.89 -0.96
C LEU A 54 -0.75 -2.44 -0.42
N GLY A 55 -1.80 -1.63 -0.40
CA GLY A 55 -3.14 -2.07 -0.02
C GLY A 55 -3.66 -3.24 -0.86
N HIS A 56 -3.43 -3.19 -2.17
CA HIS A 56 -3.82 -4.26 -3.07
C HIS A 56 -3.02 -5.54 -2.92
N ILE A 57 -1.73 -5.43 -2.61
CA ILE A 57 -0.91 -6.61 -2.31
C ILE A 57 -1.40 -7.21 -0.99
N ALA A 58 -1.57 -6.39 0.05
CA ALA A 58 -2.00 -6.82 1.37
C ALA A 58 -3.40 -7.44 1.39
N ALA A 59 -4.31 -7.02 0.51
CA ALA A 59 -5.66 -7.57 0.42
C ALA A 59 -5.74 -8.96 -0.25
N VAL A 60 -4.65 -9.45 -0.82
CA VAL A 60 -4.63 -10.69 -1.59
C VAL A 60 -3.64 -11.70 -1.04
N VAL A 61 -2.50 -11.22 -0.58
CA VAL A 61 -1.42 -12.06 -0.08
C VAL A 61 -1.61 -12.29 1.41
N ASP A 62 -1.21 -13.46 1.89
CA ASP A 62 -1.05 -13.71 3.32
C ASP A 62 -0.20 -12.57 3.93
N PRO A 63 -0.70 -11.87 4.97
CA PRO A 63 0.03 -10.77 5.62
C PRO A 63 1.45 -11.14 6.07
N SER A 64 1.73 -12.43 6.32
CA SER A 64 3.07 -12.93 6.68
C SER A 64 4.12 -12.79 5.56
N LEU A 65 3.69 -12.59 4.32
CA LEU A 65 4.57 -12.39 3.15
C LEU A 65 4.86 -10.92 2.84
N LEU A 66 4.30 -10.00 3.63
CA LEU A 66 4.61 -8.58 3.57
C LEU A 66 5.49 -8.16 4.75
N PRO A 67 6.27 -7.08 4.62
CA PRO A 67 6.95 -6.51 5.78
C PRO A 67 5.94 -6.17 6.87
N LEU A 68 6.24 -6.54 8.12
CA LEU A 68 5.35 -6.37 9.27
C LEU A 68 4.87 -4.92 9.48
N GLU A 69 5.64 -3.95 8.99
CA GLU A 69 5.36 -2.53 9.12
C GLU A 69 4.39 -1.97 8.08
N VAL A 70 3.99 -2.74 7.06
CA VAL A 70 3.09 -2.23 5.99
C VAL A 70 1.80 -1.66 6.57
N LEU A 71 1.06 -2.42 7.38
CA LEU A 71 -0.18 -1.93 7.99
C LEU A 71 0.05 -0.80 9.00
N PRO A 72 1.01 -0.90 9.95
CA PRO A 72 1.36 0.22 10.83
C PRO A 72 1.67 1.52 10.08
N VAL A 73 2.40 1.45 8.96
CA VAL A 73 2.70 2.62 8.12
C VAL A 73 1.44 3.20 7.49
N ILE A 74 0.56 2.37 6.92
CA ILE A 74 -0.72 2.85 6.36
C ILE A 74 -1.60 3.48 7.45
N CYS A 75 -1.66 2.89 8.66
CA CYS A 75 -2.37 3.47 9.81
C CYS A 75 -1.82 4.85 10.18
N ARG A 76 -0.49 5.02 10.22
CA ARG A 76 0.14 6.33 10.45
C ARG A 76 -0.32 7.38 9.44
N PHE A 77 -0.47 7.02 8.15
CA PHE A 77 -1.01 7.94 7.15
C PHE A 77 -2.49 8.26 7.38
N ALA A 78 -3.31 7.29 7.78
CA ALA A 78 -4.72 7.52 8.11
C ALA A 78 -4.90 8.44 9.33
N GLU A 79 -4.05 8.28 10.34
CA GLU A 79 -4.14 8.99 11.62
C GLU A 79 -3.48 10.36 11.59
N CYS A 80 -2.26 10.45 11.06
CA CYS A 80 -1.36 11.59 11.30
C CYS A 80 -1.05 12.44 10.05
N CYS A 81 -1.38 12.00 8.83
CA CYS A 81 -1.00 12.75 7.64
C CYS A 81 -1.71 14.12 7.60
N PRO A 82 -1.00 15.25 7.45
CA PRO A 82 -1.63 16.57 7.44
C PRO A 82 -2.49 16.80 6.17
N VAL A 83 -2.26 16.04 5.11
CA VAL A 83 -3.02 16.14 3.86
C VAL A 83 -4.23 15.22 3.90
N LEU A 84 -5.42 15.80 4.08
CA LEU A 84 -6.69 15.08 4.25
C LEU A 84 -7.00 14.10 3.12
N SER A 85 -6.65 14.46 1.87
CA SER A 85 -6.89 13.58 0.73
C SER A 85 -6.05 12.30 0.77
N ILE A 86 -4.85 12.35 1.36
CA ILE A 86 -4.00 11.17 1.60
C ILE A 86 -4.56 10.36 2.76
N ARG A 87 -5.01 11.01 3.85
CA ARG A 87 -5.69 10.32 4.95
C ARG A 87 -6.89 9.53 4.45
N GLY A 88 -7.73 10.14 3.62
CA GLY A 88 -8.88 9.48 3.00
C GLY A 88 -8.48 8.26 2.17
N THR A 89 -7.41 8.38 1.38
CA THR A 89 -6.85 7.23 0.64
C THR A 89 -6.37 6.12 1.59
N ALA A 90 -5.65 6.45 2.66
CA ALA A 90 -5.17 5.48 3.64
C ALA A 90 -6.33 4.77 4.36
N TYR A 91 -7.35 5.49 4.81
CA TYR A 91 -8.57 4.89 5.39
C TYR A 91 -9.27 3.94 4.42
N TRP A 92 -9.36 4.34 3.15
CA TRP A 92 -9.96 3.49 2.13
C TRP A 92 -9.14 2.21 1.92
N VAL A 93 -7.80 2.32 1.87
CA VAL A 93 -6.90 1.16 1.76
C VAL A 93 -7.03 0.24 2.97
N LEU A 94 -7.10 0.76 4.19
CA LEU A 94 -7.33 -0.05 5.39
C LEU A 94 -8.67 -0.78 5.31
N SER A 95 -9.71 -0.12 4.79
CA SER A 95 -11.02 -0.74 4.58
C SER A 95 -10.97 -1.86 3.54
N LEU A 96 -10.14 -1.72 2.51
CA LEU A 96 -9.91 -2.77 1.51
C LEU A 96 -9.28 -4.01 2.16
N VAL A 97 -8.24 -3.83 2.98
CA VAL A 97 -7.54 -4.94 3.65
C VAL A 97 -8.44 -5.58 4.71
N GLY A 98 -9.09 -4.77 5.56
CA GLY A 98 -10.02 -5.23 6.61
C GLY A 98 -11.28 -5.90 6.07
N GLY A 99 -11.57 -5.78 4.78
CA GLY A 99 -12.66 -6.49 4.11
C GLY A 99 -12.32 -7.94 3.71
N THR A 100 -11.11 -8.41 4.01
CA THR A 100 -10.62 -9.76 3.67
C THR A 100 -10.66 -10.69 4.87
N GLU A 101 -10.55 -12.00 4.66
CA GLU A 101 -10.58 -13.00 5.75
C GLU A 101 -9.45 -12.80 6.78
N HIS A 102 -8.32 -12.23 6.38
CA HIS A 102 -7.13 -12.04 7.22
C HIS A 102 -6.98 -10.62 7.78
N GLY A 103 -7.97 -9.75 7.51
CA GLY A 103 -7.93 -8.31 7.82
C GLY A 103 -8.42 -7.94 9.23
#